data_AF-A0A328RKU8-F1
#
_entry.id   AF-A0A328RKU8-F1
#
_cell.length_a   1.000
_cell.length_b   1.000
_cell.length_c   1.000
_cell.angle_alpha   90.00
_cell.angle_beta   90.00
_cell.angle_gamma   90.00
#
_symmetry.space_group_name_H-M   'P 1'
#
loop_
_entity.id
_entity.type
_entity.pdbx_description
1 polymer ?
#
loop_
_entity_poly.entity_id
_entity_poly.type
_entity_poly.pdbx_seq_one_letter_code
_entity_poly.pdbx_strand_id
1 'polypeptide(L)'
;MAFKSNNKSSGRSSSKSSSAKRGYGIHNVERRKNLKGTVNKISKKPYSELTSMDIYRLFEFGWTTEKIATNYKTTNFKIVKQLRLG
;
A
#
# COMPACT_ATOMS: atom_id res chain seq x y z
N MET A 1 3.50 -61.52 31.68
CA MET A 1 4.20 -60.22 31.63
C MET A 1 4.09 -59.70 30.20
N ALA A 2 3.31 -58.66 29.96
CA ALA A 2 3.03 -58.14 28.61
C ALA A 2 3.69 -56.76 28.43
N PHE A 3 4.50 -56.62 27.38
CA PHE A 3 5.24 -55.40 27.04
C PHE A 3 4.30 -54.36 26.39
N LYS A 4 4.29 -53.13 26.91
CA LYS A 4 3.66 -51.97 26.27
C LYS A 4 4.60 -51.42 25.19
N SER A 5 4.13 -51.39 23.95
CA SER A 5 4.74 -50.66 22.83
C SER A 5 4.05 -49.30 22.68
N ASN A 6 4.84 -48.23 22.68
CA ASN A 6 4.43 -46.86 22.37
C ASN A 6 4.98 -46.44 21.00
N ASN A 7 4.24 -45.53 20.36
CA ASN A 7 4.55 -44.71 19.17
C ASN A 7 4.21 -45.28 17.79
N LYS A 8 3.18 -44.70 17.14
CA LYS A 8 3.41 -43.87 15.95
C LYS A 8 2.20 -42.99 15.62
N SER A 9 2.48 -41.72 15.38
CA SER A 9 1.60 -40.62 15.02
C SER A 9 0.91 -40.84 13.67
N SER A 10 -0.42 -41.05 13.66
CA SER A 10 -1.23 -40.91 12.45
C SER A 10 -1.56 -39.43 12.23
N GLY A 11 -0.83 -38.80 11.32
CA GLY A 11 -1.02 -37.42 10.92
C GLY A 11 -2.44 -37.15 10.45
N ARG A 12 -3.04 -36.09 10.99
CA ARG A 12 -4.22 -35.43 10.44
C ARG A 12 -3.89 -34.95 9.01
N SER A 13 -4.36 -35.66 8.00
CA SER A 13 -4.46 -35.14 6.63
C SER A 13 -5.58 -34.10 6.59
N SER A 14 -5.32 -32.91 7.13
CA SER A 14 -6.14 -31.75 6.82
C SER A 14 -5.86 -31.38 5.36
N SER A 15 -6.69 -31.87 4.44
CA SER A 15 -6.83 -31.32 3.09
C SER A 15 -7.34 -29.89 3.23
N LYS A 16 -6.42 -28.96 3.52
CA LYS A 16 -6.69 -27.53 3.50
C LYS A 16 -6.89 -27.19 2.03
N SER A 17 -8.15 -27.20 1.60
CA SER A 17 -8.54 -26.73 0.29
C SER A 17 -8.00 -25.31 0.12
N SER A 18 -6.93 -25.20 -0.65
CA SER A 18 -6.44 -23.94 -1.18
C SER A 18 -7.48 -23.48 -2.20
N SER A 19 -8.60 -22.96 -1.69
CA SER A 19 -9.53 -22.16 -2.48
C SER A 19 -8.72 -20.97 -2.97
N ALA A 20 -8.24 -21.10 -4.21
CA ALA A 20 -7.56 -20.08 -4.94
C ALA A 20 -8.52 -18.90 -5.07
N LYS A 21 -8.44 -17.98 -4.11
CA LYS A 21 -9.08 -16.66 -4.14
C LYS A 21 -8.37 -15.79 -5.19
N ARG A 22 -8.26 -16.31 -6.43
CA ARG A 22 -7.79 -15.62 -7.64
C ARG A 22 -8.96 -14.84 -8.26
N GLY A 23 -9.72 -14.14 -7.42
CA GLY A 23 -10.76 -13.22 -7.88
C GLY A 23 -10.13 -11.84 -8.07
N TYR A 24 -10.47 -11.18 -9.18
CA TYR A 24 -10.07 -9.82 -9.58
C TYR A 24 -10.33 -8.71 -8.52
N GLY A 25 -10.90 -9.04 -7.35
CA GLY A 25 -11.26 -8.11 -6.29
C GLY A 25 -10.23 -7.93 -5.15
N ILE A 26 -9.49 -8.98 -4.74
CA ILE A 26 -8.62 -8.89 -3.54
C ILE A 26 -7.43 -7.96 -3.77
N HIS A 27 -6.78 -8.10 -4.93
CA HIS A 27 -5.72 -7.16 -5.36
C HIS A 27 -6.20 -5.71 -5.41
N ASN A 28 -7.47 -5.47 -5.78
CA ASN A 28 -8.00 -4.11 -5.90
C ASN A 28 -8.33 -3.48 -4.53
N VAL A 29 -8.70 -4.30 -3.54
CA VAL A 29 -8.92 -3.87 -2.15
C VAL A 29 -7.57 -3.61 -1.46
N GLU A 30 -6.58 -4.47 -1.67
CA GLU A 30 -5.22 -4.27 -1.15
C GLU A 30 -4.52 -3.06 -1.76
N ARG A 31 -4.68 -2.82 -3.08
CA ARG A 31 -4.24 -1.57 -3.71
C ARG A 31 -4.80 -0.35 -2.99
N ARG A 32 -6.11 -0.31 -2.73
CA ARG A 32 -6.78 0.80 -2.01
C ARG A 32 -6.33 0.97 -0.56
N LYS A 33 -6.00 -0.12 0.14
CA LYS A 33 -5.46 -0.06 1.52
C LYS A 33 -4.03 0.47 1.54
N ASN A 34 -3.17 -0.02 0.64
CA ASN A 34 -1.79 0.45 0.52
C ASN A 34 -1.71 1.93 0.13
N LEU A 35 -2.67 2.37 -0.69
CA LEU A 35 -2.84 3.74 -1.15
C LEU A 35 -2.87 4.75 0.03
N LYS A 36 -3.65 4.55 1.10
CA LYS A 36 -3.65 5.47 2.27
C LYS A 36 -2.30 5.56 2.98
N GLY A 37 -1.62 4.43 3.15
CA GLY A 37 -0.27 4.42 3.72
C GLY A 37 0.75 5.14 2.84
N THR A 38 0.51 5.17 1.53
CA THR A 38 1.37 5.84 0.55
C THR A 38 1.27 7.37 0.69
N VAL A 39 0.08 7.92 0.89
CA VAL A 39 -0.12 9.36 1.16
C VAL A 39 0.63 9.80 2.39
N ASN A 40 0.50 9.07 3.50
CA ASN A 40 1.19 9.39 4.74
C ASN A 40 2.72 9.32 4.61
N LYS A 41 3.23 8.48 3.71
CA LYS A 41 4.67 8.44 3.39
C LYS A 41 5.06 9.67 2.57
N ILE A 42 4.29 9.99 1.53
CA ILE A 42 4.53 11.16 0.67
C ILE A 42 4.47 12.46 1.48
N SER A 43 3.47 12.63 2.34
CA SER A 43 3.27 13.83 3.17
C SER A 43 4.40 14.09 4.16
N LYS A 44 5.22 13.08 4.47
CA LYS A 44 6.37 13.19 5.38
C LYS A 44 7.69 13.45 4.66
N LYS A 45 7.74 13.28 3.33
CA LYS A 45 8.95 13.56 2.55
C LYS A 45 9.22 15.07 2.48
N PRO A 46 10.48 15.49 2.39
CA PRO A 46 10.79 16.88 2.02
C PRO A 46 10.38 17.16 0.57
N TYR A 47 10.07 18.42 0.26
CA TYR A 47 9.62 18.81 -1.09
C TYR A 47 10.67 18.49 -2.18
N SER A 48 11.96 18.55 -1.84
CA SER A 48 13.07 18.22 -2.75
C SER A 48 13.05 16.78 -3.26
N GLU A 49 12.42 15.87 -2.52
CA GLU A 49 12.31 14.45 -2.86
C GLU A 49 10.96 14.08 -3.48
N LEU A 50 10.07 15.06 -3.68
CA LEU A 50 8.78 14.83 -4.33
C LEU A 50 8.95 14.69 -5.85
N THR A 51 8.58 13.51 -6.33
CA THR A 51 8.41 13.27 -7.76
C THR A 51 7.06 13.77 -8.24
N SER A 52 6.92 13.97 -9.54
CA SER A 52 5.63 14.36 -10.15
C SER A 52 4.56 13.29 -9.93
N MET A 53 4.95 12.02 -9.85
CA MET A 53 4.06 10.92 -9.47
C MET A 53 3.57 10.98 -8.03
N ASP A 54 4.42 11.42 -7.10
CA ASP A 54 4.00 11.62 -5.71
C ASP A 54 2.97 12.74 -5.60
N ILE A 55 3.16 13.84 -6.34
CA ILE A 55 2.18 14.93 -6.43
C ILE A 55 0.87 14.43 -7.06
N TYR A 56 0.95 13.67 -8.16
CA TYR A 56 -0.23 13.09 -8.81
C TYR A 56 -1.03 12.19 -7.86
N ARG A 57 -0.34 11.35 -7.09
CA ARG A 57 -0.98 10.54 -6.06
C ARG A 57 -1.71 11.41 -5.05
N LEU A 58 -1.11 12.49 -4.54
CA LEU A 58 -1.80 13.40 -3.60
C LEU A 58 -3.13 13.92 -4.19
N PHE A 59 -3.18 14.25 -5.48
CA PHE A 59 -4.41 14.64 -6.17
C PHE A 59 -5.44 13.51 -6.23
N GLU A 60 -5.04 12.26 -6.49
CA GLU A 60 -5.95 11.11 -6.47
C GLU A 60 -6.63 10.91 -5.10
N PHE A 61 -6.00 11.36 -4.01
CA PHE A 61 -6.59 11.36 -2.66
C PHE A 61 -7.33 12.65 -2.30
N GLY A 62 -7.61 13.51 -3.27
CA GLY A 62 -8.37 14.74 -3.08
C GLY A 62 -7.58 15.85 -2.41
N TRP A 63 -6.24 15.82 -2.42
CA TRP A 63 -5.47 17.00 -2.05
C TRP A 63 -5.54 18.03 -3.17
N THR A 64 -5.90 19.26 -2.82
CA THR A 64 -5.86 20.42 -3.71
C THR A 64 -4.43 20.95 -3.83
N THR A 65 -4.13 21.66 -4.92
CA THR A 65 -2.87 22.43 -5.10
C THR A 65 -2.54 23.28 -3.88
N GLU A 66 -3.52 24.02 -3.35
CA GLU A 66 -3.37 24.90 -2.18
C GLU A 66 -2.95 24.13 -0.93
N LYS A 67 -3.64 23.03 -0.63
CA LYS A 67 -3.30 22.14 0.48
C LYS A 67 -1.87 21.59 0.37
N ILE A 68 -1.44 21.20 -0.83
CA ILE A 68 -0.06 20.73 -1.09
C ILE A 68 0.92 21.90 -0.87
N ALA A 69 0.61 23.09 -1.38
CA ALA A 69 1.45 24.28 -1.24
C ALA A 69 1.67 24.64 0.23
N THR A 70 0.61 24.65 1.02
CA THR A 70 0.66 24.94 2.46
C THR A 70 1.44 23.87 3.23
N ASN A 71 1.24 22.59 2.91
CA ASN A 71 1.93 21.49 3.60
C ASN A 71 3.45 21.56 3.39
N TYR A 72 3.89 21.82 2.16
CA TYR A 72 5.30 21.85 1.79
C TYR A 72 5.93 23.26 1.79
N LYS A 73 5.21 24.28 2.28
CA LYS A 73 5.65 25.69 2.30
C LYS A 73 6.19 26.15 0.95
N THR A 74 5.50 25.78 -0.12
CA THR A 74 5.86 26.06 -1.51
C THR A 74 4.76 26.86 -2.20
N THR A 75 4.97 27.26 -3.46
CA THR A 75 3.97 27.99 -4.25
C THR A 75 3.23 27.05 -5.19
N ASN A 76 1.97 27.38 -5.49
CA ASN A 76 1.16 26.67 -6.48
C ASN A 76 1.89 26.56 -7.83
N PHE A 77 2.61 27.60 -8.23
CA PHE A 77 3.42 27.61 -9.45
C PHE A 77 4.47 26.51 -9.47
N LYS A 78 5.20 26.31 -8.35
CA LYS A 78 6.23 25.25 -8.25
C LYS A 78 5.62 23.85 -8.37
N ILE A 79 4.45 23.63 -7.78
CA ILE A 79 3.72 22.34 -7.86
C ILE A 79 3.28 22.08 -9.30
N VAL A 80 2.67 23.07 -9.96
CA VAL A 80 2.21 22.95 -11.36
C VAL A 80 3.41 22.77 -12.30
N LYS A 81 4.52 23.48 -12.06
CA LYS A 81 5.76 23.30 -12.81
C LYS A 81 6.29 21.88 -12.70
N GLN A 82 6.30 21.30 -11.50
CA GLN A 82 6.72 19.91 -11.27
C GLN A 82 5.81 18.91 -12.02
N LEU A 83 4.51 19.18 -12.09
CA LEU A 83 3.57 18.35 -12.87
C LEU A 83 3.74 18.46 -14.39
N ARG A 84 4.19 19.61 -14.90
CA ARG A 84 4.35 19.85 -16.35
C ARG A 84 5.71 19.42 -16.90
N LEU A 85 6.76 19.50 -16.08
CA LEU A 85 8.16 19.27 -16.48
C LEU A 85 8.77 18.02 -15.82
N GLY A 86 7.94 17.22 -15.15
CA GLY A 86 8.33 15.96 -14.53
C GLY A 86 8.84 14.93 -15.51
#